data_AF-A0ABD0UTW7-F1
#
_entry.id   AF-A0ABD0UTW7-F1
#
_cell.length_a   1.000
_cell.length_b   1.000
_cell.length_c   1.000
_cell.angle_alpha   90.00
_cell.angle_beta   90.00
_cell.angle_gamma   90.00
#
_symmetry.space_group_name_H-M   'P 1'
#
loop_
_entity.id
_entity.type
_entity.pdbx_description
1 polymer ?
#
loop_
_entity_poly.entity_id
_entity_poly.type
_entity_poly.pdbx_seq_one_letter_code
_entity_poly.pdbx_strand_id
1 'polypeptide(L)'
;MQHRQHLSLRDPSGTEVWNPGAPEASYAAMLDTGNFVLAASNSSVLWNNFSDPIDTILPAQILSPGTEIVAKLSDDDFSNGRWRPRLLPISRSKVV
;
A
#
# COMPACT_ATOMS: atom_id res chain seq x y z
N MET A 1 21.34 -22.99 -6.46
CA MET A 1 19.99 -22.44 -6.77
C MET A 1 19.85 -21.15 -5.98
N GLN A 2 19.63 -20.02 -6.64
CA GLN A 2 19.60 -18.71 -5.99
C GLN A 2 18.17 -18.44 -5.51
N HIS A 3 17.94 -18.51 -4.19
CA HIS A 3 16.66 -18.12 -3.61
C HIS A 3 16.53 -16.60 -3.72
N ARG A 4 15.70 -16.12 -4.65
CA ARG A 4 15.30 -14.71 -4.70
C ARG A 4 14.40 -14.44 -3.50
N GLN A 5 14.90 -13.71 -2.50
CA GLN A 5 14.09 -13.29 -1.35
C GLN A 5 13.14 -12.18 -1.82
N HIS A 6 11.85 -12.51 -1.87
CA HIS A 6 10.76 -11.60 -2.20
C HIS A 6 9.46 -12.12 -1.60
N LEU A 7 8.52 -11.22 -1.36
CA LEU A 7 7.13 -11.60 -1.07
C LEU A 7 6.40 -11.84 -2.40
N SER A 8 5.76 -12.99 -2.54
CA SER A 8 4.86 -13.28 -3.66
C SER A 8 3.59 -13.98 -3.18
N LEU A 9 2.46 -13.60 -3.76
CA LEU A 9 1.21 -14.33 -3.65
C LEU A 9 1.08 -15.24 -4.87
N ARG A 10 0.78 -16.51 -4.62
CA ARG A 10 0.64 -17.52 -5.67
C ARG A 10 -0.72 -18.17 -5.59
N ASP A 11 -1.27 -18.50 -6.75
CA ASP A 11 -2.50 -19.29 -6.86
C ASP A 11 -2.24 -20.78 -6.54
N PRO A 12 -3.28 -21.64 -6.50
CA PRO A 12 -3.11 -23.07 -6.25
C PRO A 12 -2.26 -23.82 -7.30
N SER A 13 -2.10 -23.27 -8.50
CA SER A 13 -1.22 -23.83 -9.53
C SER A 13 0.26 -23.46 -9.33
N GLY A 14 0.54 -22.56 -8.38
CA GLY A 14 1.87 -22.02 -8.12
C GLY A 14 2.22 -20.79 -8.97
N THR A 15 1.27 -20.29 -9.77
CA THR A 15 1.43 -19.09 -10.60
C THR A 15 1.40 -17.85 -9.70
N GLU A 16 2.38 -16.96 -9.88
CA GLU A 16 2.39 -15.68 -9.16
C GLU A 16 1.26 -14.78 -9.65
N VAL A 17 0.40 -14.34 -8.73
CA VAL A 17 -0.74 -13.46 -9.01
C VAL A 17 -0.52 -12.04 -8.50
N TRP A 18 0.40 -11.85 -7.56
CA TRP A 18 0.77 -10.54 -7.04
C TRP A 18 2.16 -10.55 -6.41
N ASN A 19 2.91 -9.47 -6.60
CA ASN A 19 4.14 -9.17 -5.89
C ASN A 19 4.25 -7.64 -5.66
N PRO A 20 4.85 -7.18 -4.55
CA PRO A 20 4.95 -5.75 -4.22
C PRO A 20 6.11 -5.04 -4.93
N GLY A 21 6.89 -5.72 -5.79
CA GLY A 21 8.05 -5.11 -6.44
C GLY A 21 9.20 -4.73 -5.50
N ALA A 22 9.34 -5.43 -4.36
CA ALA A 22 10.41 -5.22 -3.37
C ALA A 22 11.42 -6.38 -3.40
N PRO A 23 12.27 -6.47 -4.45
CA PRO A 23 13.30 -7.50 -4.51
C PRO A 23 14.29 -7.29 -3.35
N GLU A 24 14.89 -8.37 -2.85
CA GLU A 24 15.91 -8.34 -1.78
C GLU A 24 15.36 -7.96 -0.39
N ALA A 25 14.04 -7.89 -0.24
CA ALA A 25 13.41 -7.85 1.08
C ALA A 25 13.90 -9.04 1.92
N SER A 26 14.51 -8.72 3.06
CA SER A 26 15.09 -9.70 4.00
C SER A 26 14.08 -10.12 5.06
N TYR A 27 13.11 -9.26 5.37
CA TYR A 27 12.01 -9.58 6.28
C TYR A 27 10.76 -8.75 5.99
N ALA A 28 9.64 -9.21 6.56
CA ALA A 28 8.38 -8.50 6.59
C ALA A 28 7.96 -8.26 8.05
N ALA A 29 7.32 -7.13 8.34
CA ALA A 29 6.81 -6.83 9.68
C ALA A 29 5.48 -6.10 9.61
N MET A 30 4.59 -6.41 10.56
CA MET A 30 3.41 -5.60 10.86
C MET A 30 3.78 -4.67 12.02
N LEU A 31 3.83 -3.37 11.78
CA LEU A 31 4.09 -2.39 12.83
C LEU A 31 2.83 -2.17 13.68
N ASP A 32 2.99 -1.68 14.90
CA ASP A 32 1.87 -1.39 15.82
C ASP A 32 0.88 -0.34 15.25
N THR A 33 1.32 0.44 14.25
CA THR A 33 0.47 1.38 13.51
C THR A 33 -0.45 0.71 12.49
N GLY A 34 -0.27 -0.58 12.20
CA GLY A 34 -0.92 -1.30 11.10
C GLY A 34 -0.21 -1.14 9.75
N ASN A 35 0.96 -0.49 9.72
CA ASN A 35 1.78 -0.39 8.52
C ASN A 35 2.52 -1.72 8.31
N PHE A 36 2.18 -2.44 7.25
CA PHE A 36 2.87 -3.65 6.83
C PHE A 36 4.03 -3.28 5.93
N VAL A 37 5.25 -3.62 6.34
CA VAL A 37 6.50 -3.23 5.67
C VAL A 37 7.28 -4.44 5.18
N LEU A 38 7.93 -4.28 4.03
CA LEU A 38 9.03 -5.12 3.56
C LEU A 38 10.32 -4.35 3.69
N ALA A 39 11.32 -4.96 4.33
CA ALA A 39 12.56 -4.30 4.66
C ALA A 39 13.80 -5.11 4.25
N ALA A 40 14.86 -4.41 3.86
CA ALA A 40 16.17 -4.99 3.64
C ALA A 40 16.87 -5.33 4.96
N SER A 41 17.99 -6.03 4.89
CA SER A 41 18.78 -6.46 6.05
C SER A 41 19.29 -5.30 6.92
N ASN A 42 19.49 -4.12 6.32
CA ASN A 42 19.85 -2.88 7.01
C ASN A 42 18.63 -2.10 7.56
N SER A 43 17.46 -2.74 7.59
CA SER A 43 16.18 -2.17 8.03
C SER A 43 15.63 -1.01 7.19
N SER A 44 16.20 -0.75 6.00
CA SER A 44 15.55 0.16 5.05
C SER A 44 14.22 -0.42 4.55
N VAL A 45 13.17 0.40 4.56
CA VAL A 45 11.85 0.01 4.04
C VAL A 45 11.89 0.07 2.51
N LEU A 46 11.68 -1.08 1.88
CA LEU A 46 11.64 -1.23 0.42
C LEU A 46 10.22 -1.06 -0.13
N TRP A 47 9.22 -1.45 0.65
CA TRP A 47 7.80 -1.31 0.33
C TRP A 47 6.96 -1.25 1.60
N ASN A 48 5.81 -0.58 1.56
CA ASN A 48 4.86 -0.53 2.67
C ASN A 48 3.42 -0.37 2.17
N ASN A 49 2.42 -0.84 2.93
CA ASN A 49 1.02 -0.71 2.52
C ASN A 49 0.45 0.71 2.70
N PHE A 50 1.06 1.56 3.52
CA PHE A 50 0.56 2.90 3.78
C PHE A 50 0.76 3.86 2.60
N SER A 51 1.71 3.58 1.69
CA SER A 51 1.94 4.39 0.51
C SER A 51 0.83 4.31 -0.53
N ASP A 52 0.05 3.23 -0.53
CA ASP A 52 -1.06 3.00 -1.46
C ASP A 52 -2.35 2.65 -0.68
N PRO A 53 -3.01 3.64 -0.06
CA PRO A 53 -4.28 3.42 0.63
C PRO A 53 -5.36 2.87 -0.30
N ILE A 54 -6.17 1.94 0.22
CA ILE A 54 -7.33 1.37 -0.49
C ILE A 54 -8.61 2.13 -0.13
N ASP A 55 -9.48 1.56 0.72
CA ASP A 55 -10.77 2.11 1.12
C ASP A 55 -10.79 2.70 2.55
N THR A 56 -9.71 2.49 3.32
CA THR A 56 -9.60 2.84 4.74
C THR A 56 -8.34 3.66 4.99
N ILE A 57 -8.46 4.72 5.80
CA ILE A 57 -7.33 5.52 6.30
C ILE A 57 -7.09 5.14 7.75
N LEU A 58 -5.86 4.75 8.10
CA LEU A 58 -5.51 4.39 9.48
C LEU A 58 -4.83 5.55 10.22
N PRO A 59 -4.88 5.56 11.56
CA PRO A 59 -4.06 6.46 12.36
C PRO A 59 -2.58 6.37 11.97
N ALA A 60 -1.87 7.51 12.02
CA ALA A 60 -0.47 7.67 11.58
C ALA A 60 -0.21 7.45 10.07
N GLN A 61 -1.23 7.15 9.25
CA GLN A 61 -1.09 7.14 7.80
C GLN A 61 -1.03 8.57 7.25
N ILE A 62 0.01 8.86 6.47
CA ILE A 62 0.20 10.16 5.83
C ILE A 62 -0.43 10.12 4.44
N LEU A 63 -1.41 10.99 4.19
CA LEU A 63 -1.98 11.21 2.87
C LEU A 63 -1.34 12.45 2.24
N SER A 64 -0.74 12.27 1.07
CA SER A 64 -0.20 13.39 0.28
C SER A 64 -1.30 14.04 -0.55
N PRO A 65 -1.24 15.35 -0.83
CA PRO A 65 -2.12 15.96 -1.81
C PRO A 65 -2.06 15.20 -3.15
N GLY A 66 -3.22 14.89 -3.71
CA GLY A 66 -3.36 14.05 -4.90
C GLY A 66 -3.62 12.58 -4.60
N THR A 67 -3.43 12.10 -3.37
CA THR A 67 -3.80 10.74 -2.98
C THR A 67 -5.30 10.53 -3.17
N GLU A 68 -5.63 9.47 -3.89
CA GLU A 68 -6.99 9.00 -4.12
C GLU A 68 -7.21 7.72 -3.33
N ILE A 69 -8.36 7.64 -2.66
CA ILE A 69 -8.81 6.48 -1.90
C ILE A 69 -10.00 5.93 -2.66
N VAL A 70 -10.06 4.61 -2.86
CA VAL A 70 -11.10 3.97 -3.66
C VAL A 70 -11.94 3.11 -2.74
N ALA A 71 -13.22 3.46 -2.58
CA ALA A 71 -14.14 2.66 -1.78
C ALA A 71 -14.35 1.28 -2.42
N LYS A 72 -14.57 0.25 -1.60
CA LYS A 72 -14.99 -1.08 -2.06
C LYS A 72 -16.31 -1.03 -2.84
N LEU A 73 -16.51 -1.97 -3.77
CA LEU A 73 -17.69 -2.02 -4.62
C LEU A 73 -18.96 -2.37 -3.83
N SER A 74 -18.85 -3.31 -2.89
CA SER A 74 -19.94 -3.70 -1.98
C SER A 74 -19.38 -4.27 -0.69
N ASP A 75 -20.23 -4.75 0.22
CA ASP A 75 -19.74 -5.29 1.49
C ASP A 75 -18.88 -6.54 1.34
N ASP A 76 -19.16 -7.36 0.34
CA ASP A 76 -18.47 -8.63 0.06
C ASP A 76 -17.56 -8.55 -1.19
N ASP A 77 -17.48 -7.38 -1.84
CA ASP A 77 -16.66 -7.18 -3.03
C ASP A 77 -15.67 -6.03 -2.82
N PHE A 78 -14.41 -6.42 -2.57
CA PHE A 78 -13.28 -5.53 -2.33
C PHE A 78 -12.68 -4.93 -3.62
N SER A 79 -13.29 -5.17 -4.78
CA SER A 79 -12.89 -4.50 -6.02
C SER A 79 -13.25 -3.00 -5.98
N ASN A 80 -12.69 -2.24 -6.93
CA ASN A 80 -12.85 -0.80 -6.99
C ASN A 80 -14.32 -0.40 -7.22
N GLY A 81 -14.88 0.30 -6.24
CA GLY A 81 -16.21 0.90 -6.31
C GLY A 81 -16.25 2.25 -7.01
N ARG A 82 -17.45 2.85 -7.01
CA ARG A 82 -17.72 4.14 -7.68
C ARG A 82 -17.21 5.37 -6.96
N TRP A 83 -16.93 5.27 -5.66
CA TRP A 83 -16.57 6.42 -4.83
C TRP A 83 -15.06 6.52 -4.66
N ARG A 84 -14.51 7.68 -5.01
CA ARG A 84 -13.07 7.92 -5.10
C ARG A 84 -12.67 9.25 -4.45
N PRO A 85 -12.77 9.39 -3.11
CA PRO A 85 -12.35 10.62 -2.42
C PRO A 85 -10.86 10.92 -2.68
N ARG A 86 -10.54 12.20 -2.84
CA ARG A 86 -9.19 12.68 -3.13
C ARG A 86 -8.80 13.78 -2.17
N LEU A 87 -7.57 13.71 -1.64
CA LEU A 87 -7.00 14.81 -0.87
C LEU A 87 -6.56 15.92 -1.81
N LEU A 88 -7.23 17.06 -1.76
CA LEU A 88 -6.88 18.22 -2.59
C LEU A 88 -5.78 19.05 -1.93
N PRO A 89 -4.87 19.66 -2.72
CA PRO A 89 -3.96 20.68 -2.18
C PRO A 89 -4.75 21.82 -1.55
N ILE A 90 -4.25 22.36 -0.45
CA ILE A 90 -4.80 23.60 0.12
C ILE A 90 -4.42 24.75 -0.81
N SER A 91 -5.36 25.19 -1.64
CA SER A 91 -5.26 26.47 -2.34
C SER A 91 -5.45 27.59 -1.32
N ARG A 92 -4.38 28.31 -0.97
CA ARG A 92 -4.54 29.66 -0.43
C ARG A 92 -4.81 30.59 -1.61
N SER A 93 -6.06 30.97 -1.82
CA SER A 93 -6.37 32.13 -2.67
C SER A 93 -5.52 33.30 -2.17
N LYS A 94 -4.69 33.87 -3.06
CA LYS A 94 -4.06 35.16 -2.81
C LYS A 94 -5.20 36.17 -2.64
N VAL A 95 -5.37 36.67 -1.42
CA VAL A 95 -6.06 37.93 -1.21
C VAL A 95 -5.15 38.99 -1.82
N VAL A 96 -5.54 39.51 -2.97
CA VAL A 96 -5.08 40.79 -3.54
C VAL A 96 -6.33 41.58 -3.87
#